data_AF-A0A2E7DLG0-F1
#
_entry.id   AF-A0A2E7DLG0-F1
#
_cell.length_a   1.000
_cell.length_b   1.000
_cell.length_c   1.000
_cell.angle_alpha   90.00
_cell.angle_beta   90.00
_cell.angle_gamma   90.00
#
_symmetry.space_group_name_H-M   'P 1'
#
loop_
_entity.id
_entity.type
_entity.pdbx_description
1 polymer ?
#
loop_
_entity_poly.entity_id
_entity_poly.type
_entity_poly.pdbx_seq_one_letter_code
_entity_poly.pdbx_strand_id
1 'polypeptide(L)'
;MIKFESRVKQEDGALIPAVDLNDSESDIYKGSGWAVAYVNDGEISEFKYIGEGLGLTFDLDTVMDDAHDHAKELIDEALKQKEAWFGMCSSYQFTDPLRIELSNPALLAKIIRIAVEQTVEEIID
;
A
#
# COMPACT_ATOMS: atom_id res chain seq x y z
N MET A 1 -22.38 9.33 3.79
CA MET A 1 -21.01 8.79 3.86
C MET A 1 -20.92 7.66 2.85
N ILE A 2 -20.07 7.81 1.84
CA ILE A 2 -19.82 6.76 0.86
C ILE A 2 -18.77 5.83 1.46
N LYS A 3 -18.97 4.51 1.36
CA LYS A 3 -17.98 3.53 1.82
C LYS A 3 -16.98 3.27 0.70
N PHE A 4 -15.68 3.26 0.98
CA PHE A 4 -14.66 2.96 -0.03
C PHE A 4 -14.85 1.59 -0.66
N GLU A 5 -15.23 0.59 0.13
CA GLU A 5 -15.60 -0.76 -0.33
C GLU A 5 -16.57 -0.76 -1.52
N SER A 6 -17.50 0.21 -1.60
CA SER A 6 -18.48 0.29 -2.69
C SER A 6 -17.87 0.70 -4.03
N ARG A 7 -16.63 1.19 -4.04
CA ARG A 7 -15.87 1.54 -5.24
C ARG A 7 -15.01 0.39 -5.74
N VAL A 8 -14.78 -0.63 -4.92
CA VAL A 8 -14.01 -1.81 -5.30
C VAL A 8 -14.83 -2.64 -6.28
N LYS A 9 -14.40 -2.69 -7.53
CA LYS A 9 -15.10 -3.39 -8.61
C LYS A 9 -14.20 -4.45 -9.22
N GLN A 10 -14.77 -5.61 -9.51
CA GLN A 10 -14.16 -6.61 -10.37
C GLN A 10 -15.03 -6.71 -11.63
N GLU A 11 -14.65 -5.99 -12.68
CA GLU A 11 -15.38 -6.00 -13.95
C GLU A 11 -15.24 -7.35 -14.66
N ASP A 12 -16.16 -7.65 -15.57
CA ASP A 12 -16.12 -8.89 -16.36
C ASP A 12 -14.80 -8.97 -17.16
N GLY A 13 -14.01 -10.00 -16.87
CA GLY A 13 -12.69 -10.21 -17.47
C GLY A 13 -11.51 -9.61 -16.70
N ALA A 14 -11.75 -8.87 -15.61
CA ALA A 14 -10.69 -8.39 -14.73
C ALA A 14 -10.13 -9.53 -13.86
N LEU A 15 -8.80 -9.64 -13.81
CA LEU A 15 -8.11 -10.67 -13.02
C LEU A 15 -8.24 -10.45 -11.52
N ILE A 16 -8.29 -9.20 -11.08
CA ILE A 16 -8.36 -8.76 -9.69
C ILE A 16 -9.32 -7.58 -9.55
N PRO A 17 -9.94 -7.39 -8.38
CA PRO A 17 -10.72 -6.20 -8.11
C PRO A 17 -9.82 -4.95 -8.10
N ALA A 18 -10.40 -3.81 -8.49
CA ALA A 18 -9.71 -2.54 -8.52
C ALA A 18 -10.63 -1.37 -8.18
N VAL A 19 -10.02 -0.24 -7.83
CA VAL A 19 -10.65 1.07 -7.72
C VAL A 19 -10.00 1.98 -8.74
N ASP A 20 -10.79 2.52 -9.67
CA ASP A 20 -10.33 3.60 -10.54
C ASP A 20 -10.16 4.88 -9.71
N LEU A 21 -9.03 5.54 -9.91
CA LEU A 21 -8.75 6.81 -9.25
C LEU A 21 -9.58 7.92 -9.91
N ASN A 22 -10.18 8.77 -9.07
CA ASN A 22 -10.78 10.02 -9.54
C ASN A 22 -9.70 11.09 -9.79
N ASP A 23 -10.10 12.28 -10.23
CA ASP A 23 -9.17 13.37 -10.55
C ASP A 23 -8.29 13.74 -9.34
N SER A 24 -8.88 13.96 -8.16
CA SER A 24 -8.13 14.31 -6.94
C SER A 24 -7.19 13.21 -6.45
N GLU A 25 -7.55 11.94 -6.66
CA GLU A 25 -6.72 10.80 -6.29
C GLU A 25 -5.59 10.57 -7.29
N SER A 26 -5.82 10.95 -8.55
CA SER A 26 -4.80 10.94 -9.60
C SER A 26 -3.74 12.01 -9.34
N ASP A 27 -4.11 13.16 -8.76
CA ASP A 27 -3.17 14.22 -8.39
C ASP A 27 -2.16 13.79 -7.30
N ILE A 28 -2.54 12.84 -6.43
CA ILE A 28 -1.67 12.28 -5.38
C ILE A 28 -1.00 10.95 -5.77
N TYR A 29 -1.28 10.44 -6.96
CA TYR A 29 -0.71 9.20 -7.49
C TYR A 29 0.76 9.42 -7.92
N LYS A 30 1.67 8.55 -7.46
CA LYS A 30 3.12 8.69 -7.71
C LYS A 30 3.68 7.67 -8.71
N GLY A 31 2.81 6.89 -9.35
CA GLY A 31 3.21 5.81 -10.26
C GLY A 31 2.85 4.43 -9.74
N SER A 32 3.41 3.40 -10.36
CA SER A 32 3.13 2.02 -10.00
C SER A 32 3.91 1.59 -8.75
N GLY A 33 3.27 0.83 -7.86
CA GLY A 33 3.92 0.29 -6.67
C GLY A 33 2.96 -0.15 -5.58
N TRP A 34 3.44 -0.96 -4.64
CA TRP A 34 2.68 -1.32 -3.44
C TRP A 34 2.53 -0.11 -2.53
N ALA A 35 1.31 0.12 -2.05
CA ALA A 35 1.01 1.27 -1.20
C ALA A 35 -0.07 0.97 -0.17
N VAL A 36 -0.04 1.75 0.91
CA VAL A 36 -1.15 1.95 1.83
C VAL A 36 -1.92 3.20 1.40
N ALA A 37 -3.20 3.04 1.12
CA ALA A 37 -4.15 4.10 0.81
C ALA A 37 -4.94 4.48 2.07
N TYR A 38 -4.87 5.75 2.47
CA TYR A 38 -5.67 6.30 3.56
C TYR A 38 -6.94 6.90 3.01
N VAL A 39 -8.08 6.48 3.54
CA VAL A 39 -9.39 6.84 3.01
C VAL A 39 -10.11 7.78 3.97
N ASN A 40 -10.66 8.87 3.42
CA ASN A 40 -11.56 9.77 4.10
C ASN A 40 -12.84 9.95 3.27
N ASP A 41 -14.01 9.78 3.90
CA ASP A 41 -15.33 9.92 3.27
C ASP A 41 -15.56 9.10 1.98
N GLY A 42 -14.84 7.98 1.85
CA GLY A 42 -14.91 7.08 0.69
C GLY A 42 -13.94 7.42 -0.44
N GLU A 43 -13.05 8.39 -0.24
CA GLU A 43 -12.02 8.83 -1.18
C GLU A 43 -10.61 8.61 -0.61
N ILE A 44 -9.67 8.27 -1.48
CA ILE A 44 -8.26 8.14 -1.11
C ILE A 44 -7.70 9.54 -0.93
N SER A 45 -7.28 9.84 0.30
CA SER A 45 -6.71 11.13 0.65
C SER A 45 -5.19 11.14 0.60
N GLU A 46 -4.55 9.97 0.69
CA GLU A 46 -3.10 9.83 0.66
C GLU A 46 -2.70 8.40 0.26
N PHE A 47 -1.59 8.29 -0.49
CA PHE A 47 -0.86 7.04 -0.67
C PHE A 47 0.49 7.11 0.05
N LYS A 48 0.80 6.10 0.85
CA LYS A 48 2.15 5.83 1.36
C LYS A 48 2.70 4.59 0.66
N TYR A 49 3.71 4.77 -0.18
CA TYR A 49 4.32 3.66 -0.91
C TYR A 49 5.30 2.93 0.02
N ILE A 50 5.32 1.60 -0.07
CA ILE A 50 6.04 0.75 0.90
C ILE A 50 7.56 0.99 0.90
N GLY A 51 8.15 1.37 -0.23
CA GLY A 51 9.58 1.70 -0.32
C GLY A 51 9.92 3.18 -0.08
N GLU A 52 8.93 4.04 0.17
CA GLU A 52 9.17 5.49 0.26
C GLU A 52 9.86 5.86 1.57
N GLY A 53 11.09 6.37 1.47
CA GLY A 53 11.84 6.87 2.63
C GLY A 53 12.88 5.89 3.20
N LEU A 54 13.02 4.70 2.61
CA LEU A 54 14.14 3.82 2.91
C LEU A 54 15.43 4.38 2.30
N GLY A 55 16.47 4.48 3.13
CA GLY A 55 17.78 4.96 2.71
C GLY A 55 18.56 3.85 1.99
N LEU A 56 19.31 4.21 0.96
CA LEU A 56 20.27 3.30 0.33
C LEU A 56 21.45 3.07 1.28
N THR A 57 21.37 2.01 2.08
CA THR A 57 22.53 1.49 2.82
C THR A 57 23.01 0.21 2.12
N PHE A 58 24.32 -0.03 2.11
CA PHE A 58 24.93 -1.16 1.38
C PHE A 58 25.11 -2.41 2.26
N ASP A 59 24.59 -2.39 3.49
CA ASP A 59 24.65 -3.52 4.40
C ASP A 59 23.30 -4.23 4.43
N LEU A 60 23.25 -5.43 3.86
CA LEU A 60 22.01 -6.18 3.65
C LEU A 60 21.24 -6.43 4.97
N ASP A 61 21.95 -6.75 6.04
CA ASP A 61 21.31 -7.00 7.34
C ASP A 61 20.64 -5.72 7.88
N THR A 62 21.35 -4.58 7.81
CA THR A 62 20.80 -3.27 8.20
C THR A 62 19.59 -2.88 7.36
N VAL A 63 19.63 -3.13 6.05
CA VAL A 63 18.52 -2.84 5.14
C VAL A 63 17.27 -3.65 5.47
N MET A 64 17.44 -4.94 5.78
CA MET A 64 16.31 -5.81 6.11
C MET A 64 15.62 -5.36 7.40
N ASP A 65 16.38 -4.96 8.40
CA ASP A 65 15.87 -4.42 9.66
C ASP A 65 15.16 -3.07 9.44
N ASP A 66 15.75 -2.15 8.67
CA ASP A 66 15.16 -0.85 8.36
C ASP A 66 13.84 -0.99 7.57
N ALA A 67 13.80 -1.87 6.56
CA ALA A 67 12.60 -2.15 5.79
C ALA A 67 11.49 -2.78 6.65
N HIS A 68 11.87 -3.68 7.56
CA HIS A 68 10.94 -4.26 8.53
C HIS A 68 10.34 -3.20 9.46
N ASP A 69 11.18 -2.34 10.04
CA ASP A 69 10.75 -1.32 10.98
C ASP A 69 9.89 -0.24 10.29
N HIS A 70 10.25 0.16 9.06
CA HIS A 70 9.42 1.06 8.26
C HIS A 70 8.05 0.47 7.95
N ALA A 71 7.98 -0.80 7.53
CA ALA A 71 6.70 -1.47 7.28
C ALA A 71 5.84 -1.55 8.54
N LYS A 72 6.46 -1.78 9.69
CA LYS A 72 5.78 -1.81 10.99
C LYS A 72 5.23 -0.42 11.35
N GLU A 73 5.99 0.64 11.15
CA GLU A 73 5.52 2.02 11.37
C GLU A 73 4.32 2.34 10.47
N LEU A 74 4.38 2.00 9.18
CA LEU A 74 3.26 2.15 8.24
C LEU A 74 2.01 1.39 8.71
N ILE A 75 2.17 0.15 9.18
CA ILE A 75 1.06 -0.65 9.72
C ILE A 75 0.49 0.00 10.98
N ASP A 76 1.34 0.41 11.93
CA ASP A 76 0.92 1.03 13.18
C ASP A 76 0.20 2.36 12.95
N GLU A 77 0.61 3.14 11.95
CA GLU A 77 -0.09 4.34 11.51
C GLU A 77 -1.42 4.01 10.82
N ALA A 78 -1.44 3.04 9.90
CA ALA A 78 -2.64 2.58 9.23
C ALA A 78 -3.72 2.11 10.22
N LEU A 79 -3.32 1.38 11.26
CA LEU A 79 -4.22 0.89 12.32
C LEU A 79 -4.74 2.00 13.25
N LYS A 80 -4.05 3.14 13.37
CA LYS A 80 -4.53 4.32 14.10
C LYS A 80 -5.52 5.15 13.29
N GLN A 81 -5.47 5.04 11.97
CA GLN A 81 -6.37 5.76 11.07
C GLN A 81 -7.74 5.07 10.99
N LYS A 82 -8.78 5.85 10.65
CA LYS A 82 -10.16 5.33 10.62
C LYS A 82 -10.37 4.28 9.52
N GLU A 83 -9.70 4.45 8.38
CA GLU A 83 -9.84 3.57 7.23
C GLU A 83 -8.55 3.60 6.37
N ALA A 84 -7.87 2.45 6.30
CA ALA A 84 -6.65 2.26 5.52
C ALA A 84 -6.69 0.93 4.77
N TRP A 85 -6.17 0.94 3.55
CA TRP A 85 -6.21 -0.17 2.62
C TRP A 85 -4.83 -0.43 2.04
N PHE A 86 -4.43 -1.68 1.92
CA PHE A 86 -3.21 -2.11 1.24
C PHE A 86 -3.55 -2.59 -0.17
N GLY A 87 -2.75 -2.25 -1.17
CA GLY A 87 -2.96 -2.67 -2.54
C GLY A 87 -1.85 -2.22 -3.47
N MET A 88 -1.99 -2.55 -4.75
CA MET A 88 -1.04 -2.17 -5.80
C MET A 88 -1.59 -0.99 -6.59
N CYS A 89 -0.87 0.12 -6.56
CA CYS A 89 -1.05 1.23 -7.49
C CYS A 89 -0.54 0.80 -8.88
N SER A 90 -1.37 0.89 -9.91
CA SER A 90 -0.97 0.58 -11.29
C SER A 90 -1.91 1.27 -12.29
N SER A 91 -1.34 1.99 -13.26
CA SER A 91 -2.11 2.62 -14.35
C SER A 91 -3.32 3.45 -13.88
N TYR A 92 -3.14 4.26 -12.83
CA TYR A 92 -4.21 5.06 -12.20
C TYR A 92 -5.38 4.22 -11.63
N GLN A 93 -5.06 2.99 -11.21
CA GLN A 93 -5.96 2.12 -10.47
C GLN A 93 -5.29 1.67 -9.17
N PHE A 94 -6.10 1.48 -8.13
CA PHE A 94 -5.70 0.83 -6.90
C PHE A 94 -6.25 -0.60 -6.87
N THR A 95 -5.38 -1.56 -7.09
CA THR A 95 -5.72 -2.94 -7.43
C THR A 95 -5.50 -3.89 -6.25
N ASP A 96 -6.31 -4.95 -6.17
CA ASP A 96 -6.40 -5.89 -5.06
C ASP A 96 -6.46 -5.20 -3.67
N PRO A 97 -7.38 -4.24 -3.46
CA PRO A 97 -7.45 -3.49 -2.22
C PRO A 97 -7.88 -4.39 -1.06
N LEU A 98 -7.04 -4.50 -0.03
CA LEU A 98 -7.27 -5.27 1.18
C LEU A 98 -7.26 -4.33 2.39
N ARG A 99 -8.35 -4.31 3.16
CA ARG A 99 -8.45 -3.47 4.35
C ARG A 99 -7.44 -3.89 5.40
N ILE A 100 -6.73 -2.92 5.96
CA ILE A 100 -5.76 -3.16 7.04
C ILE A 100 -6.51 -3.20 8.37
N GLU A 101 -6.49 -4.36 9.02
CA GLU A 101 -7.13 -4.60 10.32
C GLU A 101 -6.28 -5.56 11.16
N LEU A 102 -6.31 -5.40 12.49
CA LEU A 102 -5.64 -6.32 13.43
C LEU A 102 -6.16 -7.77 13.33
N SER A 103 -7.38 -7.94 12.85
CA SER A 103 -8.03 -9.24 12.62
C SER A 103 -7.39 -10.02 11.47
N ASN A 104 -6.57 -9.38 10.63
CA ASN A 104 -5.94 -9.98 9.45
C ASN A 104 -4.40 -10.00 9.56
N PRO A 105 -3.82 -10.84 10.44
CA PRO A 105 -2.37 -10.90 10.64
C PRO A 105 -1.62 -11.37 9.38
N ALA A 106 -2.28 -12.11 8.48
CA ALA A 106 -1.68 -12.55 7.23
C ALA A 106 -1.39 -11.36 6.29
N LEU A 107 -2.28 -10.36 6.24
CA LEU A 107 -2.05 -9.13 5.50
C LEU A 107 -0.88 -8.32 6.10
N LEU A 108 -0.82 -8.21 7.42
CA LEU A 108 0.28 -7.50 8.09
C LEU A 108 1.64 -8.14 7.77
N ALA A 109 1.70 -9.47 7.81
CA ALA A 109 2.90 -10.22 7.40
C ALA A 109 3.23 -10.03 5.91
N LYS A 110 2.22 -9.96 5.03
CA LYS A 110 2.40 -9.69 3.60
C LYS A 110 3.02 -8.32 3.35
N ILE A 111 2.57 -7.28 4.05
CA ILE A 111 3.11 -5.91 3.94
C ILE A 111 4.59 -5.87 4.32
N ILE A 112 4.95 -6.45 5.48
CA ILE A 112 6.34 -6.52 5.95
C ILE A 112 7.21 -7.27 4.93
N ARG A 113 6.75 -8.43 4.45
CA ARG A 113 7.49 -9.21 3.46
C ARG A 113 7.74 -8.41 2.19
N ILE A 114 6.72 -7.71 1.67
CA ILE A 114 6.83 -6.90 0.46
C ILE A 114 7.85 -5.77 0.65
N ALA A 115 7.86 -5.11 1.82
CA ALA A 115 8.84 -4.07 2.11
C ALA A 115 10.28 -4.58 2.03
N VAL A 116 10.53 -5.74 2.65
CA VAL A 116 11.84 -6.38 2.60
C VAL A 116 12.19 -6.81 1.17
N GLU A 117 11.26 -7.44 0.44
CA GLU A 117 11.46 -7.89 -0.94
C GLU A 117 11.82 -6.72 -1.88
N GLN A 118 11.08 -5.61 -1.83
CA GLN A 118 11.34 -4.44 -2.69
C GLN A 118 12.69 -3.79 -2.41
N THR A 119 13.08 -3.70 -1.14
CA THR A 119 14.36 -3.06 -0.78
C THR A 119 15.55 -3.91 -1.21
N VAL A 120 15.40 -5.23 -1.19
CA VAL A 120 16.43 -6.15 -1.69
C VAL A 120 16.56 -6.07 -3.21
N GLU A 121 15.46 -5.95 -3.95
CA GLU A 121 15.48 -5.75 -5.41
C GLU A 121 16.27 -4.48 -5.79
N GLU A 122 16.04 -3.36 -5.11
CA GLU A 122 16.73 -2.09 -5.38
C GLU A 122 18.25 -2.10 -5.12
N ILE A 123 18.76 -3.04 -4.32
CA ILE A 123 20.19 -3.17 -4.01
C ILE A 123 20.94 -4.01 -5.03
N ILE A 124 20.24 -4.97 -5.65
CA ILE A 124 20.86 -5.97 -6.53
C ILE A 124 20.86 -5.51 -8.00
N ASP A 125 20.03 -4.55 -8.36
CA ASP A 125 19.97 -3.88 -9.68
C ASP A 125 20.94 -2.69 -9.80
#